data_AF-A0A6N2N568-F1
#
_entry.id   AF-A0A6N2N568-F1
#
_cell.length_a   1.000
_cell.length_b   1.000
_cell.length_c   1.000
_cell.angle_alpha   90.00
_cell.angle_beta   90.00
_cell.angle_gamma   90.00
#
_symmetry.space_group_name_H-M   'P 1'
#
loop_
_entity.id
_entity.type
_entity.pdbx_description
1 polymer ?
#
loop_
_entity_poly.entity_id
_entity_poly.type
_entity_poly.pdbx_seq_one_letter_code
_entity_poly.pdbx_strand_id
1 'polypeptide(L)'
;MESSNRAKRKTLMGVGADGVAIITINNPPLNLLSVDVMFSLKENTEEALQRDDVKAIVITGSNGKFSGGFDVTAFGRKGRTTLLSVLFQQP
;
A
#
# COMPACT_ATOMS: atom_id res chain seq x y z
N MET A 1 -0.41 -23.76 -2.35
CA MET A 1 -1.44 -22.98 -3.05
C MET A 1 -1.26 -21.47 -2.78
N GLU A 2 -0.05 -20.92 -2.94
CA GLU A 2 0.25 -19.50 -2.58
C GLU A 2 0.51 -18.58 -3.78
N SER A 3 0.60 -19.14 -4.99
CA SER A 3 1.06 -18.38 -6.16
C SER A 3 -0.01 -17.48 -6.80
N SER A 4 -1.28 -17.58 -6.38
CA SER A 4 -2.41 -16.91 -7.05
C SER A 4 -2.69 -15.48 -6.59
N ASN A 5 -2.11 -15.01 -5.47
CA ASN A 5 -2.44 -13.68 -4.91
C ASN A 5 -1.39 -12.58 -5.14
N ARG A 6 -0.22 -12.91 -5.70
CA ARG A 6 0.87 -11.93 -5.94
C ARG A 6 0.56 -10.98 -7.11
N ALA A 7 -0.33 -11.38 -8.02
CA ALA A 7 -0.68 -10.65 -9.24
C ALA A 7 -1.56 -9.41 -9.02
N LYS A 8 -2.06 -9.17 -7.80
CA LYS A 8 -2.93 -8.01 -7.46
C LYS A 8 -2.33 -6.99 -6.49
N ARG A 9 -1.14 -7.24 -5.95
CA ARG A 9 -0.52 -6.29 -4.99
C ARG A 9 -0.18 -4.97 -5.68
N LYS A 10 -0.69 -3.88 -5.13
CA LYS A 10 -0.43 -2.51 -5.60
C LYS A 10 0.80 -1.88 -4.95
N THR A 11 1.46 -2.63 -4.07
CA THR A 11 2.72 -2.26 -3.43
C THR A 11 3.72 -3.41 -3.53
N LEU A 12 5.00 -3.07 -3.60
CA LEU A 12 6.12 -3.99 -3.47
C LEU A 12 6.87 -3.67 -2.17
N MET A 13 7.41 -4.68 -1.48
CA MET A 13 8.25 -4.47 -0.29
C MET A 13 9.55 -5.27 -0.38
N GLY A 14 10.65 -4.66 0.04
CA GLY A 14 11.93 -5.31 0.29
C GLY A 14 12.62 -4.68 1.50
N VAL A 15 13.42 -5.47 2.22
CA VAL A 15 14.20 -5.01 3.37
C VAL A 15 15.68 -5.03 2.99
N GLY A 16 16.35 -3.89 3.13
CA GLY A 16 17.79 -3.77 2.92
C GLY A 16 18.60 -4.37 4.07
N ALA A 17 19.88 -4.66 3.83
CA ALA A 17 20.79 -5.13 4.88
C ALA A 17 21.04 -4.10 6.00
N ASP A 18 20.71 -2.83 5.75
CA ASP A 18 20.69 -1.75 6.73
C ASP A 18 19.48 -1.81 7.68
N GLY A 19 18.50 -2.67 7.39
CA GLY A 19 17.25 -2.83 8.13
C GLY A 19 16.17 -1.84 7.69
N VAL A 20 16.30 -1.19 6.53
CA VAL A 20 15.27 -0.28 6.01
C VAL A 20 14.32 -1.07 5.10
N ALA A 21 13.05 -1.14 5.49
CA ALA A 21 11.98 -1.68 4.64
C ALA A 21 11.49 -0.60 3.67
N ILE A 22 11.63 -0.84 2.37
CA ILE A 22 11.13 0.06 1.32
C ILE A 22 9.84 -0.52 0.76
N ILE A 23 8.73 0.19 0.99
CA ILE A 23 7.41 -0.11 0.41
C ILE A 23 7.18 0.83 -0.78
N THR A 24 7.12 0.28 -1.98
CA THR A 24 6.93 1.04 -3.22
C THR A 24 5.49 0.91 -3.71
N ILE A 25 4.76 2.03 -3.82
CA ILE A 25 3.46 2.11 -4.49
C ILE A 25 3.67 1.92 -5.99
N ASN A 26 3.07 0.87 -6.55
CA ASN A 26 3.13 0.52 -7.96
C ASN A 26 1.73 0.57 -8.57
N ASN A 27 1.22 1.79 -8.75
CA ASN A 27 -0.08 2.05 -9.37
C ASN A 27 0.02 3.20 -10.39
N PRO A 28 0.83 3.06 -11.44
CA PRO A 28 1.01 4.11 -12.45
C PRO A 28 -0.33 4.51 -13.11
N PRO A 29 -0.44 5.75 -13.64
CA PRO A 29 0.65 6.69 -13.93
C PRO A 29 0.98 7.69 -12.82
N LEU A 30 0.07 7.88 -11.86
CA LEU A 30 0.20 8.86 -10.77
C LEU A 30 0.34 8.21 -9.39
N ASN A 31 0.31 6.88 -9.27
CA ASN A 31 0.27 6.19 -7.98
C ASN A 31 -0.89 6.68 -7.11
N LEU A 32 -2.08 6.79 -7.71
CA LEU A 32 -3.30 7.18 -6.99
C LEU A 32 -3.58 6.19 -5.86
N LEU A 33 -3.98 6.71 -4.70
CA LEU A 33 -4.34 5.92 -3.53
C LEU A 33 -5.76 5.37 -3.71
N SER A 34 -5.89 4.33 -4.52
CA SER A 34 -7.11 3.54 -4.62
C SER A 34 -7.30 2.67 -3.39
N VAL A 35 -8.49 2.10 -3.22
CA VAL A 35 -8.79 1.15 -2.12
C VAL A 35 -7.79 -0.02 -2.09
N ASP A 36 -7.44 -0.58 -3.26
CA ASP A 36 -6.46 -1.66 -3.36
C ASP A 36 -5.04 -1.21 -2.94
N VAL A 37 -4.65 0.04 -3.24
CA VAL A 37 -3.38 0.60 -2.77
C VAL A 37 -3.39 0.73 -1.25
N MET A 38 -4.48 1.20 -0.66
CA MET A 38 -4.60 1.35 0.80
C MET A 38 -4.53 0.01 1.51
N PHE A 39 -5.23 -1.02 1.02
CA PHE A 39 -5.12 -2.39 1.56
C PHE A 39 -3.71 -2.95 1.43
N SER A 40 -3.10 -2.81 0.25
CA SER A 40 -1.74 -3.30 -0.01
C SER A 40 -0.68 -2.56 0.83
N LEU A 41 -0.88 -1.27 1.14
CA LEU A 41 -0.05 -0.51 2.08
C LEU A 41 -0.21 -1.01 3.50
N LYS A 42 -1.46 -1.23 3.97
CA LYS A 42 -1.75 -1.77 5.31
C LYS A 42 -1.06 -3.11 5.50
N GLU A 43 -1.28 -4.06 4.58
CA GLU A 43 -0.70 -5.41 4.66
C GLU A 43 0.83 -5.38 4.73
N ASN A 44 1.50 -4.65 3.83
CA ASN A 44 2.97 -4.60 3.84
C ASN A 44 3.52 -3.83 5.06
N THR A 45 2.80 -2.81 5.56
CA THR A 45 3.22 -2.09 6.77
C THR A 45 3.10 -2.99 7.99
N GLU A 46 2.01 -3.75 8.12
CA GLU A 46 1.82 -4.75 9.17
C GLU A 46 2.89 -5.85 9.09
N GLU A 47 3.21 -6.35 7.89
CA GLU A 47 4.31 -7.30 7.67
C GLU A 47 5.65 -6.71 8.13
N ALA A 48 5.97 -5.47 7.74
CA ALA A 48 7.21 -4.81 8.15
C ALA A 48 7.31 -4.59 9.66
N LEU A 49 6.19 -4.26 10.34
CA LEU A 49 6.14 -4.05 11.79
C LEU A 49 6.32 -5.34 12.60
N GLN A 50 6.07 -6.51 12.01
CA GLN A 50 6.26 -7.81 12.67
C GLN A 50 7.67 -8.38 12.51
N ARG A 51 8.55 -7.70 11.78
CA ARG A 51 9.90 -8.16 11.46
C ARG A 51 10.95 -7.54 12.37
N ASP A 52 11.70 -8.37 13.07
CA ASP A 52 12.78 -7.93 13.97
C ASP A 52 13.98 -7.32 13.22
N ASP A 53 14.14 -7.61 11.92
CA ASP A 53 15.21 -7.06 11.09
C ASP A 53 14.90 -5.66 10.53
N VAL A 54 13.67 -5.17 10.72
CA VAL A 54 13.24 -3.85 10.24
C VAL A 54 13.44 -2.79 11.34
N LYS A 55 14.22 -1.76 11.02
CA LYS A 55 14.52 -0.60 11.89
C LYS A 55 13.80 0.67 11.47
N ALA A 56 13.44 0.77 10.19
CA ALA A 56 12.73 1.91 9.62
C ALA A 56 11.91 1.47 8.40
N ILE A 57 10.81 2.19 8.14
CA ILE A 57 9.96 2.00 6.95
C ILE A 57 10.00 3.26 6.11
N VAL A 58 10.31 3.11 4.81
CA VAL A 58 10.22 4.15 3.80
C VAL A 58 9.11 3.79 2.83
N ILE A 59 8.17 4.72 2.63
CA ILE A 59 7.13 4.58 1.60
C ILE A 59 7.50 5.48 0.42
N THR A 60 7.55 4.92 -0.77
CA THR A 60 7.86 5.65 -2.01
C THR A 60 6.93 5.23 -3.15
N GLY A 61 7.01 5.91 -4.30
CA GLY A 61 6.22 5.56 -5.48
C GLY A 61 7.10 5.16 -6.67
N SER A 62 6.58 4.23 -7.47
CA SER A 62 7.20 3.80 -8.72
C SER A 62 7.21 4.90 -9.77
N ASN A 63 8.07 4.77 -10.79
CA ASN A 63 8.07 5.63 -11.98
C ASN A 63 8.23 7.14 -11.69
N GLY A 64 9.04 7.48 -10.67
CA GLY A 64 9.46 8.86 -10.38
C GLY A 64 8.38 9.76 -9.78
N LYS A 65 7.22 9.22 -9.39
CA LYS A 65 6.17 9.97 -8.67
C LYS A 65 5.82 9.25 -7.39
N PHE A 66 5.70 9.98 -6.28
CA PHE A 66 5.24 9.39 -5.03
C PHE A 66 3.76 8.96 -5.13
N SER A 67 2.85 9.93 -5.13
CA SER A 67 1.41 9.73 -5.32
C SER A 67 0.74 11.02 -5.78
N GLY A 68 -0.27 10.90 -6.63
CA GLY A 68 -1.17 11.98 -7.03
C GLY A 68 -2.33 12.22 -6.05
N GLY A 69 -2.35 11.53 -4.90
CA GLY A 69 -3.41 11.62 -3.90
C GLY A 69 -4.49 10.54 -4.07
N PHE A 70 -5.61 10.74 -3.38
CA PHE A 70 -6.69 9.76 -3.30
C PHE A 70 -7.43 9.58 -4.63
N ASP A 71 -7.79 8.34 -4.97
CA ASP A 71 -8.56 8.03 -6.17
C ASP A 71 -10.03 8.45 -5.99
N VAL A 72 -10.39 9.61 -6.53
CA VAL A 72 -11.75 10.17 -6.42
C VAL A 72 -12.83 9.31 -7.09
N THR A 73 -12.47 8.37 -7.98
CA THR A 73 -13.45 7.46 -8.58
C THR A 73 -14.07 6.52 -7.56
N ALA A 74 -13.41 6.31 -6.41
CA ALA A 74 -13.95 5.52 -5.31
C ALA A 74 -15.21 6.14 -4.67
N PHE A 75 -15.44 7.45 -4.83
CA PHE A 75 -16.67 8.10 -4.36
C PHE A 75 -17.90 7.82 -5.24
N GLY A 76 -17.70 7.46 -6.51
CA GLY A 76 -18.78 7.32 -7.49
C GLY A 76 -19.45 5.95 -7.57
N ARG A 77 -18.87 4.91 -6.97
CA ARG A 77 -19.42 3.55 -6.97
C ARG A 77 -20.30 3.32 -5.75
N LYS A 78 -21.63 3.46 -5.92
CA LYS A 78 -22.64 2.95 -4.98
C LYS A 78 -22.39 1.45 -4.72
N GLY A 79 -21.83 1.10 -3.56
CA GLY A 79 -21.61 -0.30 -3.18
C GLY A 79 -20.70 -0.51 -1.97
N ARG A 80 -21.07 0.02 -0.79
CA ARG A 80 -20.71 -0.46 0.57
C ARG A 80 -19.28 -0.97 0.84
N THR A 81 -18.26 -0.23 0.43
CA THR A 81 -17.00 -0.19 1.19
C THR A 81 -16.57 1.26 1.21
N THR A 82 -17.15 2.00 2.15
CA THR A 82 -17.00 3.45 2.24
C THR A 82 -15.62 3.80 2.75
N LEU A 83 -15.06 4.89 2.23
CA LEU A 83 -13.90 5.62 2.75
C LEU A 83 -13.79 5.63 4.29
N LEU A 84 -14.94 5.60 4.95
CA LEU A 84 -15.10 5.51 6.40
C LEU A 84 -14.39 4.28 7.02
N SER A 85 -14.43 3.10 6.39
CA SER A 85 -13.74 1.94 6.95
C SER A 85 -12.22 2.07 6.87
N VAL A 86 -11.69 2.80 5.88
CA VAL A 86 -10.26 3.05 5.74
C VAL A 86 -9.79 4.17 6.67
N LEU A 87 -10.62 5.20 6.88
CA LEU A 87 -10.28 6.37 7.69
C LEU A 87 -10.48 6.16 9.20
N PHE A 88 -11.36 5.25 9.62
CA PHE A 88 -11.72 5.07 11.04
C PHE A 88 -11.30 3.70 11.62
N GLN A 89 -10.34 3.00 11.02
CA GLN A 89 -9.68 1.85 11.67
C GLN A 89 -8.48 2.33 12.50
N GLN A 90 -8.75 2.90 13.67
CA GLN A 90 -7.85 3.00 14.82
C GLN A 90 -8.74 2.78 16.07
N PRO A 91 -8.23 2.17 17.16
CA PRO A 91 -9.02 1.48 18.18
C PRO A 91 -10.17 2.28 18.79
#